data_AF-A0A7C3YFV0-F1
#
_entry.id   AF-A0A7C3YFV0-F1
#
_cell.length_a   1.000
_cell.length_b   1.000
_cell.length_c   1.000
_cell.angle_alpha   90.00
_cell.angle_beta   90.00
_cell.angle_gamma   90.00
#
_symmetry.space_group_name_H-M   'P 1'
#
loop_
_entity.id
_entity.type
_entity.pdbx_description
1 polymer ?
#
loop_
_entity_poly.entity_id
_entity_poly.type
_entity_poly.pdbx_seq_one_letter_code
_entity_poly.pdbx_strand_id
1 'polypeptide(L)'
;MVKVCQVCRAVNDDFTHYCRVCNAYLKGPIVNEMETPYPPLIPRPIPAISYCAYHPTIPALASCYICRRPICVNCMKAHGGVVICLECAARAPYVIPVTGVLPPLYLQPLRFR
;
A
#
# COMPACT_ATOMS: atom_id res chain seq x y z
N MET A 1 -32.43 -1.24 -19.63
CA MET A 1 -33.46 -2.00 -18.89
C MET A 1 -33.61 -1.31 -17.53
N VAL A 2 -34.55 -1.70 -16.66
CA VAL A 2 -34.67 -1.13 -15.31
C VAL A 2 -34.90 -2.23 -14.29
N LYS A 3 -34.36 -2.07 -13.08
CA LYS A 3 -34.56 -3.01 -11.96
C LYS A 3 -35.58 -2.46 -10.97
N VAL A 4 -36.60 -3.25 -10.66
CA VAL A 4 -37.58 -2.92 -9.62
C VAL A 4 -37.16 -3.57 -8.31
N CYS A 5 -37.05 -2.77 -7.25
CA CYS A 5 -36.71 -3.27 -5.92
C CYS A 5 -37.84 -4.13 -5.35
N GLN A 6 -37.53 -5.35 -4.93
CA GLN A 6 -38.51 -6.28 -4.37
C GLN A 6 -39.00 -5.87 -2.96
N VAL A 7 -38.27 -4.98 -2.28
CA VAL A 7 -38.60 -4.51 -0.91
C VAL A 7 -39.50 -3.29 -0.94
N CYS A 8 -39.10 -2.23 -1.65
CA CYS A 8 -39.80 -0.94 -1.65
C CYS A 8 -40.46 -0.57 -2.99
N ARG A 9 -40.36 -1.43 -4.02
CA ARG A 9 -40.89 -1.23 -5.38
C ARG A 9 -40.35 -0.01 -6.13
N ALA A 10 -39.31 0.65 -5.62
CA ALA A 10 -38.63 1.72 -6.34
C ALA A 10 -37.97 1.19 -7.62
N VAL A 11 -37.99 2.01 -8.68
CA VAL A 11 -37.29 1.75 -9.95
C VAL A 11 -35.85 2.24 -9.84
N ASN A 12 -34.89 1.40 -10.22
CA ASN A 12 -33.44 1.65 -10.18
C ASN A 12 -32.81 1.34 -11.54
N ASP A 13 -31.61 1.90 -11.76
CA ASP A 13 -30.82 1.65 -12.96
C ASP A 13 -30.27 0.21 -12.99
N ASP A 14 -30.02 -0.32 -14.18
CA ASP A 14 -29.57 -1.71 -14.35
C ASP A 14 -28.24 -2.02 -13.66
N PHE A 15 -27.37 -1.02 -13.56
CA PHE A 15 -26.03 -1.16 -12.99
C PHE A 15 -26.02 -1.02 -11.47
N THR A 16 -27.14 -0.64 -10.84
CA THR A 16 -27.17 -0.48 -9.39
C THR A 16 -27.26 -1.85 -8.71
N HIS A 17 -26.32 -2.12 -7.81
CA HIS A 17 -26.32 -3.32 -6.96
C HIS A 17 -27.24 -3.17 -5.74
N TYR A 18 -27.60 -1.95 -5.38
CA TYR A 18 -28.40 -1.63 -4.20
C TYR A 18 -29.53 -0.67 -4.55
N CYS A 19 -30.65 -0.77 -3.84
CA CYS A 19 -31.76 0.15 -4.05
C CYS A 19 -31.45 1.54 -3.47
N ARG A 20 -31.59 2.60 -4.27
CA ARG A 20 -31.34 3.98 -3.82
C ARG A 20 -32.27 4.50 -2.72
N VAL A 21 -33.39 3.83 -2.48
CA VAL A 21 -34.41 4.24 -1.50
C VAL A 21 -34.27 3.49 -0.18
N CYS A 22 -34.14 2.15 -0.24
CA CYS A 22 -34.14 1.30 0.95
C CYS A 22 -32.82 0.55 1.19
N ASN A 23 -31.82 0.76 0.34
CA ASN A 23 -30.50 0.13 0.39
C ASN A 23 -30.48 -1.41 0.28
N ALA A 24 -31.60 -2.05 -0.03
CA ALA A 24 -31.67 -3.50 -0.26
C ALA A 24 -30.88 -3.92 -1.50
N TYR A 25 -30.19 -5.06 -1.43
CA TYR A 25 -29.46 -5.64 -2.56
C TYR A 25 -30.42 -6.02 -3.70
N LEU A 26 -30.14 -5.53 -4.91
CA LEU A 26 -30.90 -5.83 -6.11
C LEU A 26 -30.21 -7.01 -6.81
N LYS A 27 -30.78 -8.22 -6.64
CA LYS A 27 -30.26 -9.46 -7.26
C LYS A 27 -30.09 -9.24 -8.77
N GLY A 28 -28.86 -9.04 -9.22
CA GLY A 28 -28.53 -9.00 -10.64
C GLY A 28 -28.60 -10.40 -11.25
N PRO A 29 -28.56 -10.52 -12.59
CA PRO A 29 -28.17 -11.79 -13.19
C PRO A 29 -26.84 -12.18 -12.55
N ILE A 30 -26.81 -13.36 -11.95
CA ILE A 30 -25.55 -13.98 -11.52
C ILE A 30 -24.81 -14.20 -12.84
N VAL A 31 -23.98 -13.24 -13.23
CA VAL A 31 -22.91 -13.56 -14.16
C VAL A 31 -22.13 -14.60 -13.39
N ASN A 32 -22.24 -15.86 -13.80
CA ASN A 32 -21.33 -16.88 -13.32
C ASN A 32 -19.95 -16.30 -13.59
N GLU A 33 -19.29 -15.85 -12.53
CA GLU A 33 -17.89 -15.48 -12.58
C GLU A 33 -17.21 -16.68 -13.19
N MET A 34 -16.84 -16.53 -14.46
CA MET A 34 -16.14 -17.54 -15.22
C MET A 34 -14.88 -17.79 -14.41
N GLU A 35 -14.85 -18.92 -13.70
CA GLU A 35 -13.75 -19.31 -12.82
C GLU A 35 -12.49 -19.29 -13.68
N THR A 36 -11.75 -18.19 -13.59
CA THR A 36 -10.45 -18.10 -14.22
C THR A 36 -9.59 -19.10 -13.48
N PRO A 37 -8.96 -20.07 -14.17
CA PRO A 37 -8.08 -21.02 -13.51
C PRO A 37 -7.04 -20.24 -12.72
N TYR A 38 -7.05 -20.38 -11.40
CA TYR A 38 -6.03 -19.77 -10.56
C TYR A 38 -4.66 -20.21 -11.09
N PRO A 39 -3.73 -19.28 -11.36
CA PRO A 39 -2.39 -19.66 -11.77
C PRO A 39 -1.79 -20.57 -10.69
N PRO A 40 -0.98 -21.58 -11.07
CA PRO A 40 -0.33 -22.46 -10.11
C PRO A 40 0.46 -21.62 -9.09
N LEU A 41 0.27 -21.91 -7.81
CA LEU A 41 0.98 -21.26 -6.71
C LEU A 41 2.47 -21.61 -6.84
N ILE A 42 3.26 -20.74 -7.45
CA ILE A 42 4.72 -20.88 -7.47
C ILE A 42 5.21 -20.67 -6.03
N PRO A 43 5.89 -21.66 -5.41
CA PRO A 43 6.50 -21.48 -4.10
C PRO A 43 7.48 -20.31 -4.17
N ARG A 44 7.18 -19.23 -3.46
CA ARG A 44 8.14 -18.12 -3.34
C ARG A 44 9.25 -18.56 -2.40
N PRO A 45 10.53 -18.30 -2.72
CA PRO A 45 11.62 -18.53 -1.79
C PRO A 45 11.28 -17.84 -0.46
N ILE A 46 11.20 -18.62 0.62
CA ILE A 46 11.05 -18.05 1.95
C ILE A 46 12.37 -17.33 2.22
N PRO A 47 12.38 -16.00 2.45
CA PRO A 47 13.62 -15.30 2.77
C PRO A 47 14.25 -15.95 4.00
N ALA A 48 15.56 -16.19 3.96
CA ALA A 48 16.29 -16.74 5.09
C ALA A 48 16.00 -15.89 6.34
N ILE A 49 15.54 -16.54 7.41
CA ILE A 49 15.22 -15.87 8.67
C ILE A 49 16.53 -15.29 9.20
N SER A 50 16.69 -13.98 9.10
CA SER A 50 17.79 -13.26 9.74
C SER A 50 17.35 -12.80 11.13
N TYR A 51 18.27 -12.77 12.08
CA TYR A 51 18.01 -12.27 13.43
C TYR A 51 18.39 -10.79 13.53
N CYS A 52 17.75 -10.08 14.44
CA CYS A 52 18.05 -8.67 14.68
C CYS A 52 19.50 -8.53 15.17
N ALA A 53 20.24 -7.60 14.56
CA ALA A 53 21.62 -7.32 14.93
C ALA A 53 21.79 -6.88 16.39
N TYR A 54 20.72 -6.34 17.00
CA TYR A 54 20.68 -5.89 18.39
C TYR A 54 20.09 -6.93 19.35
N HIS A 55 19.30 -7.87 18.82
CA HIS A 55 18.59 -8.87 19.60
C HIS A 55 18.69 -10.21 18.88
N PRO A 56 19.74 -11.02 19.15
CA PRO A 56 20.02 -12.25 18.39
C PRO A 56 18.93 -13.32 18.54
N THR A 57 18.05 -13.19 19.52
CA THR A 57 16.90 -14.08 19.75
C THR A 57 15.63 -13.63 19.04
N ILE A 58 15.60 -12.45 18.42
CA ILE A 58 14.41 -11.86 17.79
C ILE A 58 14.60 -11.85 16.26
N PRO A 59 13.64 -12.34 15.47
CA PRO A 59 13.73 -12.29 14.02
C PRO A 59 13.71 -10.84 13.51
N ALA A 60 14.53 -10.57 12.52
CA ALA A 60 14.52 -9.30 11.80
C ALA A 60 13.38 -9.25 10.80
N LEU A 61 12.74 -8.09 10.71
CA LEU A 61 11.62 -7.81 9.80
C LEU A 61 12.02 -6.94 8.63
N ALA A 62 13.10 -6.17 8.79
CA ALA A 62 13.63 -5.27 7.77
C ALA A 62 15.15 -5.16 7.89
N SER A 63 15.79 -4.63 6.85
CA SER A 63 17.21 -4.25 6.88
C SER A 63 17.34 -2.75 6.82
N CYS A 64 18.22 -2.17 7.65
CA CYS A 64 18.49 -0.73 7.65
C CYS A 64 18.90 -0.26 6.24
N TYR A 65 18.26 0.78 5.73
CA TYR A 65 18.55 1.30 4.38
C TYR A 65 20.01 1.78 4.23
N ILE A 66 20.59 2.33 5.30
CA ILE A 66 21.93 2.92 5.31
C ILE A 66 23.01 1.84 5.51
N CYS A 67 22.96 1.11 6.63
CA CYS A 67 24.04 0.17 7.02
C CYS A 67 23.74 -1.31 6.72
N ARG A 68 22.57 -1.62 6.15
CA ARG A 68 22.11 -2.98 5.76
C ARG A 68 21.99 -4.00 6.89
N ARG A 69 22.17 -3.60 8.15
CA ARG A 69 21.96 -4.51 9.29
C ARG A 69 20.49 -4.95 9.40
N PRO A 70 20.23 -6.25 9.66
CA PRO A 70 18.89 -6.75 9.93
C PRO A 70 18.39 -6.23 11.28
N ILE A 71 17.16 -5.73 11.33
CA ILE A 71 16.56 -5.11 12.52
C ILE A 71 15.12 -5.60 12.76
N CYS A 72 14.77 -5.80 14.04
CA CYS A 72 13.40 -6.11 14.44
C CYS A 72 12.52 -4.85 14.50
N VAL A 73 11.22 -5.05 14.72
CA VAL A 73 10.21 -3.97 14.84
C VAL A 73 10.54 -2.93 15.91
N ASN A 74 11.24 -3.32 16.97
CA ASN A 74 11.61 -2.39 18.05
C ASN A 74 12.85 -1.55 17.71
N CYS A 75 13.71 -2.03 16.81
CA CYS A 75 14.96 -1.36 16.43
C CYS A 75 14.84 -0.53 15.13
N MET A 76 13.70 -0.60 14.45
CA MET A 76 13.43 0.17 13.24
C MET A 76 12.89 1.57 13.55
N LYS A 77 13.34 2.56 12.78
CA LYS A 77 12.79 3.90 12.72
C LYS A 77 12.45 4.25 11.27
N ALA A 78 11.27 4.80 11.06
CA ALA A 78 10.88 5.35 9.78
C ALA A 78 11.45 6.77 9.65
N HIS A 79 12.13 7.06 8.55
CA HIS A 79 12.67 8.37 8.24
C HIS A 79 12.53 8.63 6.73
N GLY A 80 11.73 9.62 6.33
CA GLY A 80 11.52 9.95 4.91
C GLY A 80 11.00 8.77 4.06
N GLY A 81 10.16 7.90 4.63
CA GLY A 81 9.61 6.73 3.95
C GLY A 81 10.53 5.51 3.88
N VAL A 82 11.76 5.58 4.39
CA VAL A 82 12.66 4.42 4.51
C VAL A 82 12.79 3.96 5.96
N VAL A 83 13.14 2.69 6.13
CA VAL A 83 13.44 2.08 7.44
C VAL A 83 14.94 2.13 7.72
N ILE A 84 15.31 2.72 8.86
CA ILE A 84 16.70 2.83 9.33
C ILE A 84 16.84 2.31 10.76
N CYS A 85 18.05 1.91 11.16
CA CYS A 85 18.34 1.51 12.54
C CYS A 85 18.54 2.72 13.46
N LEU A 86 18.47 2.49 14.78
CA LEU A 86 18.64 3.54 15.80
C LEU A 86 19.98 4.29 15.69
N GLU A 87 21.09 3.60 15.42
CA GLU A 87 22.39 4.23 15.23
C GLU A 87 22.43 5.16 14.02
N CYS A 88 21.87 4.72 12.89
CA CYS A 88 21.81 5.55 11.68
C CYS A 88 20.83 6.71 11.85
N ALA A 89 19.73 6.51 12.59
CA ALA A 89 18.80 7.59 12.91
C ALA A 89 19.45 8.66 13.80
N ALA A 90 20.26 8.26 14.78
CA ALA A 90 20.99 9.20 15.65
C ALA A 90 22.07 10.01 14.90
N ARG A 91 22.60 9.47 13.80
CA ARG A 91 23.58 10.15 12.94
C ARG A 91 22.95 10.94 11.80
N ALA A 92 21.69 10.69 11.47
CA ALA A 92 21.04 11.41 10.40
C ALA A 92 20.99 12.88 10.81
N PRO A 93 21.56 13.81 10.02
CA PRO A 93 21.33 15.22 10.27
C PRO A 93 19.82 15.39 10.28
N TYR A 94 19.29 16.03 11.33
CA TYR A 94 17.87 16.30 11.47
C TYR A 94 17.41 17.01 10.20
N VAL A 95 16.89 16.27 9.23
CA VAL A 95 16.34 16.86 8.02
C VAL A 95 15.01 17.38 8.49
N ILE A 96 15.03 18.62 8.98
CA ILE A 96 13.82 19.37 9.31
C ILE A 96 12.92 19.18 8.09
N PRO A 97 11.75 18.53 8.22
CA PRO A 97 10.84 18.42 7.10
C PRO A 97 10.60 19.87 6.66
N VAL A 98 11.04 20.21 5.44
CA VAL A 98 10.76 21.51 4.85
C VAL A 98 9.26 21.49 4.57
N THR A 99 8.49 21.79 5.60
CA THR A 99 7.06 22.05 5.50
C THR A 99 6.93 23.28 4.63
N GLY A 100 6.60 23.04 3.36
CA GLY A 100 6.07 24.05 2.44
C GLY A 100 7.10 25.07 1.98
N VAL A 101 7.66 24.85 0.79
CA VAL A 101 7.44 25.66 -0.42
C VAL A 101 8.24 24.94 -1.50
N LEU A 102 7.56 24.33 -2.47
CA LEU A 102 8.21 23.92 -3.71
C LEU A 102 8.89 25.16 -4.31
N PRO A 103 10.22 25.19 -4.54
CA PRO A 103 10.79 26.28 -5.30
C PRO A 103 10.12 26.29 -6.68
N PRO A 104 9.70 27.45 -7.19
CA PRO A 104 9.11 27.54 -8.52
C PRO A 104 10.13 26.96 -9.49
N LEU A 105 9.71 25.95 -10.25
CA LEU A 105 10.49 25.36 -11.32
C LEU A 105 10.93 26.51 -12.23
N TYR A 106 12.23 26.84 -12.14
CA TYR A 106 12.88 27.72 -13.09
C TYR A 106 12.82 26.98 -14.43
N LEU A 107 11.83 27.34 -15.25
CA LEU A 107 11.78 27.03 -16.68
C LEU A 107 13.06 27.59 -17.30
N GLN A 108 14.12 26.77 -17.36
CA GLN A 108 15.26 27.11 -18.20
C GLN A 108 14.83 26.90 -19.66
N PRO A 109 14.93 27.92 -20.53
CA PRO A 109 14.68 27.72 -21.95
C PRO A 109 15.78 26.82 -22.52
N LEU A 110 15.37 25.69 -23.08
CA LEU A 110 16.22 24.81 -23.87
C LEU A 110 16.86 25.63 -25.00
N ARG A 111 18.16 25.93 -24.87
CA ARG A 111 18.95 26.43 -25.99
C ARG A 111 19.30 25.24 -26.88
N PHE A 112 18.59 25.11 -27.99
CA PHE A 112 19.03 24.29 -29.11
C PHE A 112 20.28 24.96 -29.71
N ARG A 113 21.34 24.17 -29.88
CA ARG A 113 22.58 24.56 -30.54
C ARG A 113 22.80 23.64 -31.73
#